data_AF-A0AAE4MW92-F1
#
_entry.id   AF-A0AAE4MW92-F1
#
_cell.length_a   1.000
_cell.length_b   1.000
_cell.length_c   1.000
_cell.angle_alpha   90.00
_cell.angle_beta   90.00
_cell.angle_gamma   90.00
#
_symmetry.space_group_name_H-M   'P 1'
#
loop_
_entity.id
_entity.type
_entity.pdbx_description
1 polymer ?
#
loop_
_entity_poly.entity_id
_entity_poly.type
_entity_poly.pdbx_seq_one_letter_code
_entity_poly.pdbx_strand_id
1 'polypeptide(L)' 'MKSGIGGAVSQLNSKTSLYRGFTILKLPRKKPYSRQRYQVTYGGHYFGIDFALVEACKTIDRLINNNRFIIH' A
#
# COMPACT_ATOMS: atom_id res chain seq x y z
N MET A 1 -16.92 -16.28 -2.81
CA MET A 1 -16.83 -14.81 -2.61
C MET A 1 -15.80 -14.26 -3.60
N LYS A 2 -16.22 -13.77 -4.77
CA LYS A 2 -15.31 -13.18 -5.75
C LYS A 2 -15.30 -11.66 -5.53
N SER A 3 -14.27 -11.14 -4.86
CA SER A 3 -14.00 -9.70 -4.82
C SER A 3 -13.42 -9.30 -6.18
N GLY A 4 -14.33 -9.02 -7.11
CA GLY A 4 -14.02 -8.43 -8.40
C GLY A 4 -13.76 -6.95 -8.24
N ILE A 5 -12.51 -6.57 -8.49
CA ILE A 5 -11.94 -5.33 -9.05
C ILE A 5 -10.50 -5.41 -8.54
N GLY A 6 -9.63 -6.09 -9.28
CA GLY A 6 -8.20 -5.99 -9.03
C GLY A 6 -7.80 -4.55 -9.35
N GLY A 7 -7.64 -3.71 -8.33
CA GLY A 7 -7.19 -2.34 -8.55
C GLY A 7 -5.90 -2.37 -9.37
N ALA A 8 -5.82 -1.61 -10.45
CA ALA A 8 -4.55 -1.46 -11.14
C ALA A 8 -3.61 -0.65 -10.24
N VAL A 9 -2.40 -1.16 -10.01
CA VAL A 9 -1.36 -0.37 -9.36
C VAL A 9 -0.84 0.63 -10.39
N SER A 10 -1.08 1.92 -10.16
CA SER A 10 -0.58 2.99 -11.03
C SER A 10 0.73 3.52 -10.48
N GLN A 11 1.82 3.38 -11.23
CA GLN A 11 3.11 3.91 -10.81
C GLN A 11 3.19 5.40 -11.14
N LEU A 12 3.35 6.26 -10.12
CA LEU A 12 3.53 7.70 -10.30
C LEU A 12 5.00 8.05 -10.58
N ASN A 13 5.92 7.37 -9.90
CA ASN A 13 7.36 7.49 -10.12
C ASN A 13 8.08 6.19 -9.73
N SER A 14 9.41 6.15 -9.88
CA SER A 14 10.23 4.97 -9.59
C SER A 14 10.12 4.43 -8.15
N LYS A 15 9.59 5.24 -7.22
CA LYS A 15 9.44 4.92 -5.79
C LYS A 15 8.00 4.96 -5.31
N THR A 16 7.07 5.51 -6.06
CA THR A 16 5.72 5.81 -5.57
C THR A 16 4.70 5.19 -6.49
N SER A 17 3.83 4.38 -5.90
CA SER A 17 2.72 3.74 -6.58
C SER A 17 1.42 4.10 -5.88
N LEU A 18 0.34 4.17 -6.65
CA LEU A 18 -1.01 4.39 -6.18
C LEU A 18 -1.82 3.10 -6.34
N TYR A 19 -2.59 2.76 -5.32
CA TYR A 19 -3.48 1.60 -5.33
C TYR A 19 -4.75 1.89 -4.55
N ARG A 20 -5.90 1.90 -5.24
CA ARG A 20 -7.23 2.19 -4.66
C ARG A 20 -7.27 3.48 -3.80
N GLY A 21 -6.55 4.52 -4.22
CA GLY A 21 -6.43 5.80 -3.52
C GLY A 21 -5.34 5.85 -2.44
N PHE A 22 -4.72 4.71 -2.08
CA PHE A 22 -3.57 4.68 -1.18
C PHE A 22 -2.27 4.95 -1.93
N THR A 23 -1.34 5.58 -1.23
CA THR A 23 0.04 5.78 -1.66
C THR A 23 0.93 4.70 -1.07
N ILE A 24 1.59 3.93 -1.93
CA ILE A 24 2.59 2.93 -1.61
C ILE A 24 3.98 3.48 -1.96
N LEU A 25 4.77 3.78 -0.93
CA LEU A 25 6.11 4.35 -1.07
C LEU A 25 7.19 3.28 -0.87
N LYS A 26 7.98 3.04 -1.91
CA LYS A 26 9.18 2.20 -1.90
C LYS A 26 10.31 2.92 -1.14
N LEU A 27 10.61 2.42 0.05
CA LEU A 27 11.65 2.99 0.91
C LEU A 27 13.07 2.64 0.42
N PRO A 28 14.07 3.51 0.61
CA PRO A 28 15.46 3.16 0.35
C PRO A 28 15.91 1.94 1.17
N ARG A 29 16.71 1.07 0.56
CA ARG A 29 17.37 -0.02 1.28
C ARG A 29 18.55 0.57 2.05
N LYS A 30 18.43 0.65 3.38
CA LYS A 30 19.50 1.08 4.29
C LYS A 30 19.62 0.06 5.43
N LYS A 31 20.85 -0.23 5.85
CA LYS A 31 21.10 -1.01 7.07
C LYS A 31 20.32 -0.37 8.24
N PRO A 32 19.67 -1.16 9.11
CA PRO A 32 19.80 -2.62 9.29
C PRO A 32 18.88 -3.46 8.37
N TYR A 33 18.01 -2.85 7.58
CA TYR A 33 17.03 -3.56 6.77
C TYR A 33 17.56 -3.82 5.35
N SER A 34 18.01 -5.06 5.10
CA SER A 34 18.48 -5.50 3.78
C SER A 34 17.35 -5.69 2.76
N ARG A 35 16.10 -5.78 3.24
CA ARG A 35 14.92 -6.03 2.41
C ARG A 35 14.29 -4.74 1.91
N GLN A 36 13.70 -4.83 0.72
CA GLN A 36 12.85 -3.76 0.21
C GLN A 36 11.66 -3.58 1.14
N ARG A 37 11.30 -2.32 1.41
CA ARG A 37 10.13 -1.96 2.22
C ARG A 37 9.22 -1.04 1.42
N TYR A 38 7.92 -1.18 1.66
CA TYR A 38 6.85 -0.43 1.05
C TYR A 38 5.96 0.14 2.15
N GLN A 39 5.95 1.46 2.29
CA GLN A 39 5.11 2.16 3.25
C GLN A 39 3.74 2.44 2.64
N VAL A 40 2.67 2.15 3.37
CA VAL A 40 1.28 2.40 2.95
C VAL A 40 0.75 3.63 3.67
N THR A 41 0.25 4.60 2.91
CA THR A 41 -0.33 5.85 3.42
C THR A 41 -1.61 6.22 2.67
N TYR A 42 -2.52 6.93 3.32
CA TYR A 42 -3.73 7.48 2.70
C TYR A 42 -4.06 8.83 3.35
N GLY A 43 -4.24 9.89 2.54
CA GLY A 43 -4.58 11.22 3.06
C GLY A 43 -3.61 11.79 4.10
N GLY A 44 -2.32 11.42 4.06
CA GLY A 44 -1.32 11.81 5.06
C GLY A 44 -1.23 10.90 6.29
N HIS A 45 -2.13 9.92 6.44
CA HIS A 45 -2.09 8.95 7.54
C HIS A 45 -1.28 7.70 7.17
N TYR A 46 -0.54 7.18 8.14
CA TYR A 46 0.28 5.97 8.01
C TYR A 46 -0.48 4.71 8.43
N PHE A 47 -0.43 3.67 7.59
CA PHE A 47 -1.13 2.40 7.82
C PHE A 47 -0.23 1.18 7.97
N GLY A 48 1.07 1.30 7.68
CA GLY A 48 2.00 0.20 7.85
C GLY A 48 3.17 0.18 6.87
N ILE A 49 4.05 -0.81 7.07
CA ILE A 49 5.14 -1.14 6.17
C ILE A 49 5.05 -2.63 5.83
N ASP A 50 5.12 -2.93 4.54
CA ASP A 50 5.19 -4.27 4.00
C ASP A 50 6.52 -4.51 3.26
N PHE A 51 6.95 -5.77 3.15
CA PHE A 51 8.21 -6.13 2.50
C PHE A 51 8.06 -6.40 1.00
N ALA A 52 6.83 -6.48 0.50
CA ALA A 52 6.51 -6.69 -0.90
C ALA A 52 5.33 -5.81 -1.32
N LEU A 53 5.33 -5.37 -2.58
CA LEU A 53 4.24 -4.57 -3.14
C LEU A 53 2.91 -5.31 -3.10
N VAL A 54 2.92 -6.62 -3.36
CA VAL A 54 1.72 -7.46 -3.29
C VAL A 54 1.13 -7.54 -1.88
N GLU A 55 1.97 -7.58 -0.84
CA GLU A 55 1.49 -7.59 0.54
C GLU A 55 0.91 -6.23 0.93
N ALA A 56 1.53 -5.13 0.48
CA ALA A 56 0.95 -3.78 0.63
C ALA A 56 -0.44 -3.69 -0.03
N CYS A 57 -0.61 -4.22 -1.25
CA CYS A 57 -1.92 -4.27 -1.90
C CYS A 57 -2.94 -5.10 -1.10
N LYS A 58 -2.55 -6.27 -0.59
CA LYS A 58 -3.42 -7.10 0.27
C LYS A 58 -3.79 -6.40 1.57
N THR A 59 -2.86 -5.67 2.18
CA THR A 59 -3.12 -4.84 3.36
C THR A 59 -4.19 -3.80 3.04
N ILE A 60 -4.07 -3.09 1.92
CA ILE A 60 -5.06 -2.12 1.44
C ILE A 60 -6.42 -2.79 1.17
N ASP A 61 -6.43 -3.95 0.50
CA ASP A 61 -7.66 -4.70 0.27
C ASP A 61 -8.35 -5.07 1.59
N ARG A 62 -7.59 -5.56 2.59
CA ARG A 62 -8.15 -5.86 3.93
C ARG A 62 -8.67 -4.61 4.63
N LEU A 63 -7.95 -3.51 4.51
CA LEU A 63 -8.28 -2.21 5.08
C LEU A 63 -9.62 -1.71 4.54
N ILE A 64 -9.81 -1.76 3.23
CA ILE A 64 -11.08 -1.39 2.56
C ILE A 64 -12.20 -2.37 2.89
N ASN A 65 -11.96 -3.69 2.79
CA ASN A 65 -12.99 -4.71 3.04
C ASN A 65 -13.49 -4.73 4.49
N ASN A 66 -12.67 -4.32 5.45
CA ASN A 66 -13.06 -4.26 6.86
C ASN A 66 -13.79 -2.95 7.24
N ASN A 67 -14.16 -2.10 6.25
CA ASN A 67 -14.72 -0.77 6.46
C ASN A 67 -13.93 0.08 7.47
N ARG A 68 -12.62 -0.15 7.63
CA ARG A 68 -11.79 0.65 8.56
C ARG A 68 -11.45 2.04 8.01
N PHE A 69 -12.01 2.40 6.85
CA PHE A 69 -11.85 3.66 6.11
C PHE A 69 -13.20 4.34 5.89
N ILE A 70 -14.08 4.31 6.90
CA ILE A 70 -15.21 5.25 6.89
C ILE A 70 -14.60 6.63 7.16
N ILE A 71 -14.41 7.40 6.09
CA ILE A 71 -14.07 8.81 6.15
C ILE A 71 -15.26 9.48 6.84
N HIS A 72 -15.07 10.03 8.03
CA HIS A 72 -16.05 10.87 8.72
C HIS A 72 -15.83 12.33 8.32
#